data_AF-A0A923LE88-F1
#
_entry.id   AF-A0A923LE88-F1
#
_cell.length_a   1.000
_cell.length_b   1.000
_cell.length_c   1.000
_cell.angle_alpha   90.00
_cell.angle_beta   90.00
_cell.angle_gamma   90.00
#
_symmetry.space_group_name_H-M   'P 1'
#
loop_
_entity.id
_entity.type
_entity.pdbx_description
1 polymer ?
#
loop_
_entity_poly.entity_id
_entity_poly.type
_entity_poly.pdbx_seq_one_letter_code
_entity_poly.pdbx_strand_id
1 'polypeptide(L)'
;MNPVFLSELQEKINGLEPEKKTGIRLLVWVNEKDEYRTLDFQLPVKELLEQEYGLYRNYLLAMMNNLLVSFGGAKLVIYHEKEDGLDDLIQDAISEFHAEAPRNDRTGYGVYLNYINRMNTFLGLGRFFFEVHPLEEYPRLLPEKEYRIYIPGDEQQEKELLRRSARELSGTCICSLDVGGNSIKGAVVKDGRIAVLKEYCWYPTGCKVAEEMNDPMILMVRFLSACTGLLERDGDLEGARAALEKTVPYGELLKATEALEAEGIVTEGRFDSVVAGFPDIVVHNKIAGGESFKHQGLKNNPDTDYEIEFFRTSDLDEMLAPYAKAGAPVVVLNDGNAASYITSVEQAFAEESILDENGLFANTIGTEMGTGFISRGGTIQHIPLEGFQHVIDLGNEEYKRYPASDIRSVNSTNTGIPGVVQKYISQMGLFRMAITWMYEHQDPMFEELQEKGLLSFDRESDKMTAVLEPKDRRGELTRFLVSLLEQRHPAVVYAYETMGKAMGILIDQDRLIFPEIAPVRLLSGGIIADNRACELLRKGLKEYNSGYEVIRLDEETMYSPLLKSMKPEERNFNVAIGSAYIGNRFLIQ
;
A
#
# COMPACT_ATOMS: atom_id res chain seq x y z
N MET A 1 -11.57 24.31 8.34
CA MET A 1 -11.04 23.01 8.87
C MET A 1 -10.20 23.21 10.13
N ASN A 2 -10.38 22.36 11.16
CA ASN A 2 -9.67 22.43 12.45
C ASN A 2 -9.12 21.04 12.85
N PRO A 3 -7.95 20.62 12.31
CA PRO A 3 -7.33 19.35 12.68
C PRO A 3 -6.80 19.39 14.12
N VAL A 4 -6.78 18.23 14.75
CA VAL A 4 -6.06 17.98 16.00
C VAL A 4 -5.09 16.86 15.70
N PHE A 5 -3.87 17.21 15.32
CA PHE A 5 -2.92 16.22 14.86
C PHE A 5 -2.38 15.37 16.00
N LEU A 6 -2.17 14.09 15.69
CA LEU A 6 -1.79 13.06 16.65
C LEU A 6 -0.48 13.40 17.38
N SER A 7 0.52 13.87 16.63
CA SER A 7 1.82 14.29 17.16
C SER A 7 1.73 15.53 18.07
N GLU A 8 0.90 16.50 17.73
CA GLU A 8 0.68 17.71 18.55
C GLU A 8 0.02 17.36 19.90
N LEU A 9 -0.93 16.41 19.89
CA LEU A 9 -1.53 15.90 21.13
C LEU A 9 -0.50 15.12 21.97
N GLN A 10 0.32 14.29 21.32
CA GLN A 10 1.42 13.57 21.97
C GLN A 10 2.39 14.52 22.68
N GLU A 11 2.83 15.59 22.00
CA GLU A 11 3.67 16.62 22.60
C GLU A 11 3.01 17.31 23.80
N LYS A 12 1.71 17.65 23.69
CA LYS A 12 0.94 18.25 24.79
C LYS A 12 0.90 17.33 26.01
N ILE A 13 0.64 16.03 25.83
CA ILE A 13 0.61 15.05 26.94
C ILE A 13 2.02 14.85 27.51
N ASN A 14 3.04 14.73 26.66
CA ASN A 14 4.42 14.56 27.09
C ASN A 14 4.93 15.74 27.91
N GLY A 15 4.44 16.96 27.62
CA GLY A 15 4.74 18.18 28.36
C GLY A 15 4.01 18.32 29.71
N LEU A 16 3.08 17.42 30.07
CA LEU A 16 2.46 17.42 31.40
C LEU A 16 3.47 17.02 32.48
N GLU A 17 3.25 17.51 33.71
CA GLU A 17 4.00 17.08 34.89
C GLU A 17 3.87 15.55 35.07
N PRO A 18 4.90 14.86 35.60
CA PRO A 18 4.89 13.39 35.76
C PRO A 18 3.65 12.84 36.48
N GLU A 19 3.17 13.52 37.53
CA GLU A 19 1.96 13.14 38.28
C GLU A 19 0.63 13.40 37.55
N LYS A 20 0.67 14.04 36.38
CA LYS A 20 -0.51 14.35 35.54
C LYS A 20 -0.61 13.44 34.32
N LYS A 21 0.29 12.47 34.16
CA LYS A 21 0.28 11.50 33.09
C LYS A 21 0.59 10.09 33.61
N THR A 22 0.18 9.09 32.84
CA THR A 22 0.37 7.67 33.13
C THR A 22 0.79 6.95 31.85
N GLY A 23 1.59 5.89 32.02
CA GLY A 23 2.15 5.12 30.90
C GLY A 23 1.20 4.05 30.37
N ILE A 24 1.11 3.97 29.03
CA ILE A 24 0.59 2.81 28.31
C ILE A 24 1.70 2.23 27.45
N ARG A 25 1.77 0.90 27.44
CA ARG A 25 2.62 0.13 26.56
C ARG A 25 1.77 -0.88 25.78
N LEU A 26 1.83 -0.77 24.46
CA LEU A 26 1.29 -1.78 23.57
C LEU A 26 2.38 -2.77 23.20
N LEU A 27 2.06 -4.06 23.17
CA LEU A 27 2.93 -5.15 22.73
C LEU A 27 2.19 -5.98 21.68
N VAL A 28 2.66 -5.92 20.43
CA VAL A 28 2.16 -6.77 19.35
C VAL A 28 3.13 -7.93 19.12
N TRP A 29 2.61 -9.14 19.03
CA TRP A 29 3.37 -10.31 18.60
C TRP A 29 3.20 -10.47 17.10
N VAL A 30 4.28 -10.29 16.35
CA VAL A 30 4.23 -10.07 14.89
C VAL A 30 4.06 -11.37 14.12
N ASN A 31 4.74 -12.45 14.52
CA ASN A 31 4.77 -13.70 13.75
C ASN A 31 5.02 -14.94 14.63
N GLU A 32 5.12 -16.11 13.99
CA GLU A 32 5.31 -17.44 14.59
C GLU A 32 6.66 -17.65 15.28
N LYS A 33 7.60 -16.72 15.11
CA LYS A 33 8.94 -16.78 15.72
C LYS A 33 9.00 -16.06 17.05
N ASP A 34 7.86 -15.69 17.61
CA ASP A 34 7.72 -14.86 18.81
C ASP A 34 8.43 -13.50 18.65
N GLU A 35 8.53 -12.99 17.42
CA GLU A 35 9.02 -11.63 17.20
C GLU A 35 7.95 -10.63 17.63
N TYR A 36 8.38 -9.52 18.23
CA TYR A 36 7.46 -8.55 18.82
C TYR A 36 7.79 -7.12 18.45
N ARG A 37 6.79 -6.24 18.58
CA ARG A 37 6.99 -4.79 18.61
C ARG A 37 6.25 -4.15 19.76
N THR A 38 6.84 -3.09 20.30
CA THR A 38 6.29 -2.31 21.40
C THR A 38 6.04 -0.88 20.99
N LEU A 39 4.98 -0.30 21.50
CA LEU A 39 4.69 1.13 21.35
C LEU A 39 4.38 1.71 22.73
N ASP A 40 5.25 2.61 23.16
CA ASP A 40 5.16 3.27 24.46
C ASP A 40 4.65 4.70 24.28
N PHE A 41 3.63 5.07 25.03
CA PHE A 41 3.12 6.43 25.05
C PHE A 41 2.45 6.76 26.38
N GLN A 42 2.06 8.01 26.52
CA GLN A 42 1.48 8.55 27.74
C GLN A 42 0.02 8.92 27.51
N LEU A 43 -0.80 8.77 28.55
CA LEU A 43 -2.13 9.36 28.65
C LEU A 43 -2.20 10.27 29.88
N PRO A 44 -3.10 11.26 29.90
CA PRO A 44 -3.39 11.99 31.14
C PRO A 44 -3.98 11.06 32.22
N VAL A 45 -3.76 11.42 33.47
CA VAL A 45 -4.47 10.82 34.64
C VAL A 45 -5.95 11.18 34.63
N LYS A 46 -6.76 10.47 35.43
CA LYS A 46 -8.23 10.54 35.44
C LYS A 46 -8.80 11.96 35.41
N GLU A 47 -8.29 12.86 36.25
CA GLU A 47 -8.78 14.24 36.38
C GLU A 47 -8.78 15.00 35.05
N LEU A 48 -7.77 14.77 34.21
CA LEU A 48 -7.62 15.40 32.91
C LEU A 48 -8.26 14.56 31.80
N LEU A 49 -8.16 13.23 31.91
CA LEU A 49 -8.75 12.27 31.00
C LEU A 49 -10.27 12.47 30.87
N GLU A 50 -10.99 12.65 31.98
CA GLU A 50 -12.45 12.84 32.00
C GLU A 50 -12.90 14.14 31.32
N GLN A 51 -12.03 15.16 31.21
CA GLN A 51 -12.38 16.45 30.60
C GLN A 51 -12.52 16.33 29.07
N GLU A 52 -11.73 15.46 28.45
CA GLU A 52 -11.71 15.25 27.00
C GLU A 52 -11.73 13.74 26.65
N TYR A 53 -12.55 12.96 27.37
CA TYR A 53 -12.58 11.48 27.27
C TYR A 53 -12.62 10.97 25.83
N GLY A 54 -13.50 11.55 24.99
CA GLY A 54 -13.61 11.16 23.58
C GLY A 54 -12.34 11.40 22.76
N LEU A 55 -11.58 12.47 23.05
CA LEU A 55 -10.31 12.74 22.38
C LEU A 55 -9.26 11.70 22.78
N TYR A 56 -9.11 11.42 24.08
CA TYR A 56 -8.13 10.45 24.56
C TYR A 56 -8.47 9.01 24.18
N ARG A 57 -9.76 8.69 24.06
CA ARG A 57 -10.22 7.43 23.47
C ARG A 57 -9.82 7.30 22.01
N ASN A 58 -10.07 8.34 21.21
CA ASN A 58 -9.66 8.37 19.80
C ASN A 58 -8.14 8.32 19.65
N TYR A 59 -7.40 8.93 20.59
CA TYR A 59 -5.95 8.84 20.65
C TYR A 59 -5.48 7.40 20.88
N LEU A 60 -6.02 6.70 21.89
CA LEU A 60 -5.72 5.29 22.14
C LEU A 60 -6.06 4.40 20.92
N LEU A 61 -7.23 4.60 20.32
CA LEU A 61 -7.64 3.91 19.09
C LEU A 61 -6.65 4.14 17.94
N ALA A 62 -6.18 5.37 17.74
CA ALA A 62 -5.18 5.69 16.73
C ALA A 62 -3.86 4.97 16.97
N MET A 63 -3.38 4.93 18.22
CA MET A 63 -2.13 4.23 18.57
C MET A 63 -2.24 2.72 18.35
N MET A 64 -3.35 2.09 18.76
CA MET A 64 -3.64 0.68 18.51
C MET A 64 -3.74 0.39 17.00
N ASN A 65 -4.49 1.21 16.29
CA ASN A 65 -4.71 1.08 14.85
C ASN A 65 -3.39 1.17 14.07
N ASN A 66 -2.61 2.23 14.28
CA ASN A 66 -1.39 2.47 13.51
C ASN A 66 -0.38 1.33 13.70
N LEU A 67 -0.31 0.76 14.90
CA LEU A 67 0.51 -0.43 15.18
C LEU A 67 -0.01 -1.66 14.41
N LEU A 68 -1.32 -1.94 14.48
CA LEU A 68 -1.93 -3.13 13.87
C LEU A 68 -1.92 -3.09 12.33
N VAL A 69 -2.18 -1.94 11.71
CA VAL A 69 -2.12 -1.82 10.24
C VAL A 69 -0.67 -1.82 9.71
N SER A 70 0.33 -1.62 10.59
CA SER A 70 1.74 -1.72 10.22
C SER A 70 2.25 -3.16 10.25
N PHE A 71 1.97 -3.90 11.32
CA PHE A 71 2.52 -5.24 11.55
C PHE A 71 1.54 -6.39 11.34
N GLY A 72 0.25 -6.13 11.44
CA GLY A 72 -0.73 -7.17 11.73
C GLY A 72 -0.48 -7.76 13.12
N GLY A 73 -0.34 -9.08 13.19
CA GLY A 73 0.11 -9.80 14.39
C GLY A 73 -0.86 -10.88 14.89
N ALA A 74 -0.37 -11.71 15.80
CA ALA A 74 -1.15 -12.77 16.46
C ALA A 74 -2.06 -12.23 17.57
N LYS A 75 -1.57 -11.26 18.34
CA LYS A 75 -2.33 -10.61 19.42
C LYS A 75 -1.75 -9.24 19.75
N LEU A 76 -2.60 -8.37 20.31
CA LEU A 76 -2.19 -7.10 20.90
C LEU A 76 -2.41 -7.15 22.41
N VAL A 77 -1.34 -6.94 23.16
CA VAL A 77 -1.38 -6.89 24.62
C VAL A 77 -1.19 -5.45 25.08
N ILE A 78 -2.08 -4.98 25.94
CA ILE A 78 -2.08 -3.61 26.48
C ILE A 78 -1.63 -3.68 27.93
N TYR A 79 -0.51 -3.04 28.23
CA TYR A 79 0.01 -2.89 29.59
C TYR A 79 -0.15 -1.44 30.04
N HIS A 80 -0.67 -1.23 31.24
CA HIS A 80 -0.84 0.11 31.77
C HIS A 80 -0.66 0.16 33.29
N GLU A 81 -0.27 1.32 33.81
CA GLU A 81 -0.20 1.52 35.26
C GLU A 81 -1.59 1.49 35.88
N LYS A 82 -1.65 1.22 37.18
CA LYS A 82 -2.90 1.28 37.94
C LYS A 82 -3.35 2.73 38.11
N GLU A 83 -4.23 3.17 37.23
CA GLU A 83 -4.86 4.50 37.24
C GLU A 83 -6.38 4.37 37.07
N ASP A 84 -7.13 5.11 37.88
CA ASP A 84 -8.59 5.04 37.85
C ASP A 84 -9.14 5.49 36.47
N GLY A 85 -10.13 4.76 35.94
CA GLY A 85 -10.79 5.11 34.66
C GLY A 85 -10.03 4.72 33.40
N LEU A 86 -8.77 4.26 33.52
CA LEU A 86 -7.99 3.80 32.37
C LEU A 86 -8.46 2.44 31.85
N ASP A 87 -8.90 1.54 32.74
CA ASP A 87 -9.51 0.26 32.37
C ASP A 87 -10.73 0.46 31.47
N ASP A 88 -11.63 1.38 31.84
CA ASP A 88 -12.85 1.70 31.08
C ASP A 88 -12.49 2.26 29.70
N LEU A 89 -11.52 3.19 29.62
CA LEU A 89 -11.03 3.73 28.36
C LEU A 89 -10.49 2.64 27.42
N ILE A 90 -9.69 1.72 27.99
CA ILE A 90 -9.08 0.62 27.24
C ILE A 90 -10.15 -0.35 26.73
N GLN A 91 -11.11 -0.76 27.57
CA GLN A 91 -12.19 -1.64 27.15
C GLN A 91 -13.08 -0.98 26.09
N ASP A 92 -13.39 0.30 26.25
CA ASP A 92 -14.13 1.08 25.25
C ASP A 92 -13.39 1.13 23.91
N ALA A 93 -12.06 1.28 23.91
CA ALA A 93 -11.26 1.27 22.70
C ALA A 93 -11.17 -0.13 22.06
N ILE A 94 -10.95 -1.18 22.85
CA ILE A 94 -10.96 -2.57 22.36
C ILE A 94 -12.31 -2.91 21.71
N SER A 95 -13.41 -2.45 22.31
CA SER A 95 -14.75 -2.76 21.85
C SER A 95 -15.00 -2.34 20.39
N GLU A 96 -14.38 -1.26 19.90
CA GLU A 96 -14.49 -0.73 18.52
C GLU A 96 -13.88 -1.64 17.45
N PHE A 97 -13.00 -2.56 17.85
CA PHE A 97 -12.42 -3.53 16.93
C PHE A 97 -13.36 -4.71 16.67
N HIS A 98 -14.45 -4.86 17.44
CA HIS A 98 -15.45 -5.91 17.24
C HIS A 98 -14.78 -7.30 17.12
N ALA A 99 -13.75 -7.57 17.93
CA ALA A 99 -12.85 -8.72 17.77
C ALA A 99 -13.62 -10.04 17.78
N GLU A 100 -14.64 -10.14 18.62
CA GLU A 100 -15.48 -11.32 18.76
C GLU A 100 -16.60 -11.43 17.73
N ALA A 101 -16.98 -10.34 17.07
CA ALA A 101 -18.04 -10.35 16.07
C ALA A 101 -17.68 -11.26 14.88
N PRO A 102 -18.69 -11.87 14.23
CA PRO A 102 -18.50 -12.47 12.93
C PRO A 102 -17.85 -11.47 11.98
N ARG A 103 -16.97 -11.99 11.14
CA ARG A 103 -16.15 -11.21 10.24
C ARG A 103 -16.95 -10.25 9.34
N ASN A 104 -18.06 -10.73 8.77
CA ASN A 104 -18.92 -9.96 7.87
C ASN A 104 -19.67 -8.83 8.59
N ASP A 105 -19.71 -8.86 9.94
CA ASP A 105 -20.39 -7.86 10.77
C ASP A 105 -19.42 -6.79 11.29
N ARG A 106 -18.11 -6.93 11.03
CA ARG A 106 -17.11 -5.95 11.48
C ARG A 106 -17.15 -4.69 10.63
N THR A 107 -17.09 -3.55 11.29
CA THR A 107 -17.04 -2.21 10.69
C THR A 107 -15.91 -1.40 11.30
N GLY A 108 -15.54 -0.25 10.71
CA GLY A 108 -14.52 0.62 11.30
C GLY A 108 -13.19 -0.10 11.49
N TYR A 109 -12.65 -0.02 12.72
CA TYR A 109 -11.38 -0.65 13.10
C TYR A 109 -11.42 -2.18 12.98
N GLY A 110 -12.59 -2.80 13.16
CA GLY A 110 -12.72 -4.26 13.06
C GLY A 110 -12.45 -4.83 11.67
N VAL A 111 -12.58 -4.01 10.62
CA VAL A 111 -12.29 -4.45 9.23
C VAL A 111 -10.84 -4.90 9.09
N TYR A 112 -9.89 -4.29 9.81
CA TYR A 112 -8.47 -4.67 9.71
C TYR A 112 -8.18 -6.03 10.34
N LEU A 113 -8.96 -6.44 11.33
CA LEU A 113 -8.85 -7.77 11.90
C LEU A 113 -9.18 -8.86 10.86
N ASN A 114 -9.89 -8.52 9.78
CA ASN A 114 -10.25 -9.48 8.75
C ASN A 114 -9.01 -9.99 8.01
N TYR A 115 -8.18 -9.10 7.43
CA TYR A 115 -6.95 -9.54 6.77
C TYR A 115 -5.91 -10.06 7.79
N ILE A 116 -5.86 -9.51 9.01
CA ILE A 116 -4.97 -10.04 10.08
C ILE A 116 -5.32 -11.50 10.38
N ASN A 117 -6.61 -11.83 10.49
CA ASN A 117 -7.04 -13.22 10.69
C ASN A 117 -6.75 -14.12 9.47
N ARG A 118 -6.81 -13.61 8.22
CA ARG A 118 -6.37 -14.36 7.04
C ARG A 118 -4.87 -14.66 7.12
N MET A 119 -4.05 -13.64 7.39
CA MET A 119 -2.60 -13.80 7.60
C MET A 119 -2.29 -14.82 8.69
N ASN A 120 -2.94 -14.70 9.85
CA ASN A 120 -2.73 -15.64 10.96
C ASN A 120 -3.18 -17.07 10.61
N THR A 121 -4.17 -17.23 9.73
CA THR A 121 -4.55 -18.55 9.21
C THR A 121 -3.42 -19.16 8.38
N PHE A 122 -2.81 -18.39 7.48
CA PHE A 122 -1.66 -18.85 6.68
C PHE A 122 -0.41 -19.14 7.52
N LEU A 123 -0.23 -18.39 8.61
CA LEU A 123 0.89 -18.54 9.55
C LEU A 123 0.64 -19.60 10.64
N GLY A 124 -0.58 -20.16 10.74
CA GLY A 124 -0.94 -21.11 11.80
C GLY A 124 -1.06 -20.50 13.21
N LEU A 125 -1.27 -19.17 13.31
CA LEU A 125 -1.32 -18.40 14.57
C LEU A 125 -2.72 -18.33 15.21
N GLY A 126 -3.75 -18.81 14.51
CA GLY A 126 -5.13 -18.78 14.98
C GLY A 126 -5.81 -17.41 14.82
N ARG A 127 -6.86 -17.15 15.61
CA ARG A 127 -7.60 -15.87 15.54
C ARG A 127 -6.85 -14.82 16.36
N PHE A 128 -6.78 -13.59 15.83
CA PHE A 128 -6.31 -12.43 16.56
C PHE A 128 -7.18 -12.14 17.80
N PHE A 129 -6.56 -11.71 18.89
CA PHE A 129 -7.24 -11.30 20.12
C PHE A 129 -6.48 -10.22 20.89
N PHE A 130 -7.17 -9.59 21.85
CA PHE A 130 -6.61 -8.59 22.75
C PHE A 130 -6.40 -9.17 24.15
N GLU A 131 -5.37 -8.70 24.84
CA GLU A 131 -5.15 -8.93 26.27
C GLU A 131 -4.88 -7.60 26.97
N VAL A 132 -5.28 -7.47 28.24
CA VAL A 132 -5.01 -6.29 29.07
C VAL A 132 -4.41 -6.77 30.38
N HIS A 133 -3.27 -6.21 30.76
CA HIS A 133 -2.56 -6.57 32.00
C HIS A 133 -2.02 -5.31 32.69
N PRO A 134 -1.82 -5.36 34.02
CA PRO A 134 -1.07 -4.33 34.74
C PRO A 134 0.37 -4.21 34.21
N LEU A 135 0.94 -3.01 34.22
CA LEU A 135 2.32 -2.76 33.77
C LEU A 135 3.36 -3.52 34.61
N GLU A 136 3.04 -3.85 35.86
CA GLU A 136 3.91 -4.67 36.72
C GLU A 136 4.07 -6.11 36.20
N GLU A 137 3.13 -6.59 35.39
CA GLU A 137 3.17 -7.92 34.74
C GLU A 137 3.89 -7.90 33.39
N TYR A 138 4.48 -6.76 33.00
CA TYR A 138 5.17 -6.62 31.72
C TYR A 138 6.31 -7.65 31.58
N PRO A 139 6.31 -8.48 30.52
CA PRO A 139 7.24 -9.57 30.40
C PRO A 139 8.67 -9.07 30.15
N ARG A 140 9.63 -9.87 30.59
CA ARG A 140 11.01 -9.68 30.16
C ARG A 140 11.15 -10.16 28.71
N LEU A 141 11.25 -9.20 27.80
CA LEU A 141 11.45 -9.48 26.39
C LEU A 141 12.93 -9.70 26.05
N LEU A 142 13.17 -10.55 25.06
CA LEU A 142 14.49 -10.81 24.50
C LEU A 142 14.78 -9.77 23.40
N PRO A 143 15.78 -8.87 23.55
CA PRO A 143 16.01 -7.80 22.56
C PRO A 143 16.22 -8.30 21.13
N GLU A 144 16.79 -9.49 20.96
CA GLU A 144 16.98 -10.14 19.66
C GLU A 144 15.68 -10.62 18.98
N LYS A 145 14.56 -10.62 19.72
CA LYS A 145 13.21 -10.92 19.22
C LYS A 145 12.42 -9.66 18.87
N GLU A 146 12.97 -8.47 19.09
CA GLU A 146 12.32 -7.25 18.60
C GLU A 146 12.32 -7.28 17.06
N TYR A 147 11.12 -7.31 16.47
CA TYR A 147 10.95 -7.36 15.02
C TYR A 147 11.55 -6.12 14.40
N ARG A 148 12.52 -6.25 13.50
CA ARG A 148 12.99 -5.13 12.68
C ARG A 148 12.58 -5.34 11.25
N ILE A 149 12.07 -4.29 10.60
CA ILE A 149 11.70 -4.41 9.18
C ILE A 149 12.93 -4.76 8.31
N TYR A 150 14.11 -4.39 8.79
CA TYR A 150 15.39 -4.78 8.23
C TYR A 150 16.50 -4.73 9.28
N ILE A 151 17.39 -5.72 9.23
CA ILE A 151 18.61 -5.77 10.04
C ILE A 151 19.78 -5.66 9.05
N PRO A 152 20.54 -4.55 9.06
CA PRO A 152 21.62 -4.34 8.11
C PRO A 152 22.71 -5.41 8.22
N GLY A 153 23.09 -6.00 7.08
CA GLY A 153 24.19 -6.95 6.97
C GLY A 153 25.50 -6.30 6.50
N ASP A 154 26.36 -7.10 5.86
CA ASP A 154 27.55 -6.60 5.18
C ASP A 154 27.16 -5.90 3.87
N GLU A 155 27.42 -4.60 3.80
CA GLU A 155 26.97 -3.74 2.70
C GLU A 155 27.48 -4.23 1.33
N GLN A 156 28.72 -4.73 1.26
CA GLN A 156 29.29 -5.20 -0.01
C GLN A 156 28.61 -6.47 -0.49
N GLN A 157 28.37 -7.42 0.41
CA GLN A 157 27.64 -8.66 0.10
C GLN A 157 26.20 -8.38 -0.33
N GLU A 158 25.51 -7.49 0.38
CA GLU A 158 24.12 -7.11 0.05
C GLU A 158 24.02 -6.43 -1.31
N LYS A 159 24.84 -5.40 -1.56
CA LYS A 159 24.88 -4.72 -2.86
C LYS A 159 25.27 -5.66 -3.98
N GLU A 160 26.21 -6.57 -3.74
CA GLU A 160 26.63 -7.54 -4.75
C GLU A 160 25.52 -8.54 -5.06
N LEU A 161 24.77 -9.04 -4.07
CA LEU A 161 23.62 -9.90 -4.32
C LEU A 161 22.58 -9.21 -5.22
N LEU A 162 22.25 -7.94 -4.92
CA LEU A 162 21.33 -7.16 -5.76
C LEU A 162 21.87 -6.97 -7.18
N ARG A 163 23.15 -6.64 -7.34
CA ARG A 163 23.79 -6.49 -8.65
C ARG A 163 23.81 -7.80 -9.45
N ARG A 164 24.11 -8.93 -8.78
CA ARG A 164 24.09 -10.27 -9.39
C ARG A 164 22.69 -10.62 -9.88
N SER A 165 21.65 -10.31 -9.10
CA SER A 165 20.26 -10.54 -9.52
C SER A 165 19.89 -9.84 -10.85
N ALA A 166 20.52 -8.70 -11.16
CA ALA A 166 20.34 -7.99 -12.43
C ALA A 166 21.38 -8.30 -13.52
N ARG A 167 22.51 -8.94 -13.20
CA ARG A 167 23.60 -9.26 -14.16
C ARG A 167 23.62 -10.71 -14.59
N GLU A 168 23.34 -11.64 -13.68
CA GLU A 168 23.41 -13.09 -13.90
C GLU A 168 22.10 -13.63 -14.47
N LEU A 169 21.57 -12.98 -15.51
CA LEU A 169 20.33 -13.40 -16.18
C LEU A 169 20.58 -14.29 -17.41
N SER A 170 21.84 -14.50 -17.80
CA SER A 170 22.21 -15.36 -18.93
C SER A 170 21.80 -16.80 -18.66
N GLY A 171 21.14 -17.45 -19.63
CA GLY A 171 20.67 -18.83 -19.52
C GLY A 171 19.33 -18.98 -18.76
N THR A 172 18.69 -17.88 -18.37
CA THR A 172 17.40 -17.89 -17.67
C THR A 172 16.26 -17.43 -18.57
N CYS A 173 15.05 -17.94 -18.33
CA CYS A 173 13.81 -17.46 -18.91
C CYS A 173 12.79 -17.22 -17.79
N ILE A 174 12.56 -15.96 -17.45
CA ILE A 174 11.75 -15.54 -16.30
C ILE A 174 10.49 -14.83 -16.80
N CYS A 175 9.33 -15.25 -16.29
CA CYS A 175 8.05 -14.57 -16.52
C CYS A 175 7.70 -13.73 -15.30
N SER A 176 7.14 -12.54 -15.53
CA SER A 176 6.77 -11.63 -14.45
C SER A 176 5.49 -10.87 -14.76
N LEU A 177 4.64 -10.69 -13.74
CA LEU A 177 3.40 -9.91 -13.80
C LEU A 177 3.45 -8.74 -12.81
N ASP A 178 3.06 -7.57 -13.28
CA ASP A 178 2.65 -6.39 -12.50
C ASP A 178 1.12 -6.26 -12.62
N VAL A 179 0.40 -6.77 -11.62
CA VAL A 179 -1.06 -6.79 -11.59
C VAL A 179 -1.54 -5.46 -10.99
N GLY A 180 -2.05 -4.57 -11.83
CA GLY A 180 -2.63 -3.29 -11.40
C GLY A 180 -4.15 -3.34 -11.29
N GLY A 181 -4.75 -2.25 -10.81
CA GLY A 181 -6.21 -2.14 -10.66
C GLY A 181 -7.02 -2.09 -11.97
N ASN A 182 -6.41 -1.77 -13.10
CA ASN A 182 -7.08 -1.62 -14.41
C ASN A 182 -6.38 -2.37 -15.56
N SER A 183 -5.15 -2.83 -15.36
CA SER A 183 -4.45 -3.67 -16.31
C SER A 183 -3.48 -4.62 -15.61
N ILE A 184 -3.22 -5.77 -16.26
CA ILE A 184 -2.16 -6.71 -15.91
C ILE A 184 -1.04 -6.52 -16.92
N LYS A 185 0.16 -6.19 -16.46
CA LYS A 185 1.33 -6.06 -17.33
C LYS A 185 2.24 -7.26 -17.14
N GLY A 186 2.50 -7.98 -18.21
CA GLY A 186 3.36 -9.14 -18.23
C GLY A 186 4.63 -8.91 -19.04
N ALA A 187 5.74 -9.46 -18.55
CA ALA A 187 7.02 -9.45 -19.23
C ALA A 187 7.67 -10.84 -19.18
N VAL A 188 8.33 -11.22 -20.26
CA VAL A 188 9.27 -12.33 -20.29
C VAL A 188 10.67 -11.78 -20.51
N VAL A 189 11.58 -12.08 -19.59
CA VAL A 189 13.00 -11.75 -19.70
C VAL A 189 13.75 -13.06 -19.97
N LYS A 190 14.44 -13.11 -21.11
CA LYS A 190 15.23 -14.27 -21.53
C LYS A 190 16.66 -13.83 -21.81
N ASP A 191 17.63 -14.52 -21.22
CA ASP A 191 19.06 -14.22 -21.37
C ASP A 191 19.41 -12.75 -21.06
N GLY A 192 18.74 -12.16 -20.06
CA GLY A 192 18.92 -10.76 -19.67
C GLY A 192 18.37 -9.74 -20.68
N ARG A 193 17.45 -10.15 -21.56
CA ARG A 193 16.78 -9.27 -22.53
C ARG A 193 15.27 -9.42 -22.46
N ILE A 194 14.56 -8.33 -22.72
CA ILE A 194 13.10 -8.33 -22.85
C ILE A 194 12.75 -9.13 -24.11
N ALA A 195 12.00 -10.23 -23.96
CA ALA A 195 11.60 -11.12 -25.04
C ALA A 195 10.15 -10.89 -25.47
N VAL A 196 9.23 -10.76 -24.50
CA VAL A 196 7.80 -10.57 -24.74
C VAL A 196 7.25 -9.58 -23.72
N LEU A 197 6.40 -8.65 -24.17
CA LEU A 197 5.62 -7.75 -23.32
C LEU A 197 4.14 -7.87 -23.68
N LYS A 198 3.27 -7.85 -22.67
CA LYS A 198 1.82 -7.87 -22.86
C LYS A 198 1.15 -7.04 -21.77
N GLU A 199 0.39 -6.03 -22.16
CA GLU A 199 -0.59 -5.39 -21.26
C GLU A 199 -1.96 -5.98 -21.54
N TYR A 200 -2.75 -6.28 -20.51
CA TYR A 200 -4.13 -6.76 -20.63
C TYR A 200 -5.04 -5.90 -19.77
N CYS A 201 -6.02 -5.23 -20.38
CA CYS A 201 -7.01 -4.44 -19.65
C CYS A 201 -8.03 -5.36 -18.97
N TRP A 202 -8.29 -5.12 -17.68
CA TRP A 202 -9.24 -5.90 -16.90
C TRP A 202 -9.98 -5.02 -15.88
N TYR A 203 -11.02 -5.57 -15.25
CA TYR A 203 -11.85 -4.86 -14.28
C TYR A 203 -12.12 -5.74 -13.04
N PRO A 204 -11.17 -5.82 -12.09
CA PRO A 204 -11.25 -6.72 -10.94
C PRO A 204 -12.43 -6.41 -10.01
N THR A 205 -12.81 -5.13 -9.88
CA THR A 205 -13.96 -4.70 -9.09
C THR A 205 -15.27 -5.37 -9.51
N GLY A 206 -15.39 -5.78 -10.78
CA GLY A 206 -16.57 -6.45 -11.31
C GLY A 206 -16.58 -7.96 -11.15
N CYS A 207 -15.46 -8.59 -10.77
CA CYS A 207 -15.37 -10.02 -10.55
C CYS A 207 -16.27 -10.41 -9.37
N LYS A 208 -17.06 -11.48 -9.50
CA LYS A 208 -18.02 -11.97 -8.50
C LYS A 208 -17.59 -13.26 -7.83
N VAL A 209 -16.68 -14.00 -8.46
CA VAL A 209 -16.10 -15.25 -7.97
C VAL A 209 -14.58 -15.24 -8.17
N ALA A 210 -13.88 -16.12 -7.45
CA ALA A 210 -12.42 -16.20 -7.45
C ALA A 210 -11.83 -16.43 -8.85
N GLU A 211 -12.45 -17.29 -9.65
CA GLU A 211 -12.00 -17.63 -11.01
C GLU A 211 -11.95 -16.40 -11.92
N GLU A 212 -12.93 -15.50 -11.81
CA GLU A 212 -12.96 -14.27 -12.60
C GLU A 212 -11.78 -13.34 -12.26
N MET A 213 -11.16 -13.49 -11.08
CA MET A 213 -9.94 -12.79 -10.68
C MET A 213 -8.67 -13.56 -11.11
N ASN A 214 -8.64 -14.86 -10.86
CA ASN A 214 -7.45 -15.71 -11.06
C ASN A 214 -7.19 -16.02 -12.54
N ASP A 215 -8.22 -16.37 -13.30
CA ASP A 215 -8.09 -16.84 -14.67
C ASP A 215 -7.40 -15.82 -15.60
N PRO A 216 -7.64 -14.50 -15.51
CA PRO A 216 -6.88 -13.52 -16.26
C PRO A 216 -5.36 -13.57 -15.98
N MET A 217 -4.95 -13.76 -14.72
CA MET A 217 -3.53 -13.83 -14.35
C MET A 217 -2.89 -15.12 -14.85
N ILE A 218 -3.58 -16.26 -14.69
CA ILE A 218 -3.16 -17.57 -15.20
C ILE A 218 -3.02 -17.52 -16.72
N LEU A 219 -4.03 -16.99 -17.41
CA LEU A 219 -4.04 -16.86 -18.87
C LEU A 219 -2.90 -15.95 -19.35
N MET A 220 -2.58 -14.88 -18.63
CA MET A 220 -1.45 -14.02 -18.96
C MET A 220 -0.12 -14.78 -18.94
N VAL A 221 0.15 -15.58 -17.90
CA VAL A 221 1.37 -16.40 -17.85
C VAL A 221 1.38 -17.46 -18.95
N ARG A 222 0.25 -18.14 -19.17
CA ARG A 222 0.08 -19.14 -20.25
C ARG A 222 0.34 -18.53 -21.63
N PHE A 223 -0.23 -17.36 -21.92
CA PHE A 223 -0.07 -16.66 -23.18
C PHE A 223 1.37 -16.16 -23.38
N LEU A 224 2.01 -15.61 -22.35
CA LEU A 224 3.42 -15.23 -22.40
C LEU A 224 4.32 -16.45 -22.66
N SER A 225 3.97 -17.61 -22.09
CA SER A 225 4.64 -18.87 -22.37
C SER A 225 4.48 -19.29 -23.83
N ALA A 226 3.26 -19.19 -24.36
CA ALA A 226 2.97 -19.48 -25.77
C ALA A 226 3.75 -18.56 -26.71
N CYS A 227 3.76 -17.25 -26.46
CA CYS A 227 4.54 -16.27 -27.22
C CYS A 227 6.05 -16.55 -27.16
N THR A 228 6.56 -16.98 -26.01
CA THR A 228 7.97 -17.34 -25.88
C THR A 228 8.31 -18.57 -26.73
N GLY A 229 7.44 -19.59 -26.73
CA GLY A 229 7.59 -20.75 -27.59
C GLY A 229 7.47 -20.41 -29.09
N LEU A 230 6.58 -19.49 -29.45
CA LEU A 230 6.44 -18.98 -30.81
C LEU A 230 7.73 -18.28 -31.26
N LEU A 231 8.28 -17.40 -30.42
CA LEU A 231 9.53 -16.70 -30.70
C LEU A 231 10.71 -17.67 -30.87
N GLU A 232 10.75 -18.77 -30.10
CA GLU A 232 11.76 -19.82 -30.24
C GLU A 232 11.63 -20.62 -31.54
N ARG A 233 10.39 -20.91 -31.97
CA ARG A 233 10.08 -21.69 -33.18
C ARG A 233 10.33 -20.88 -34.45
N ASP A 234 9.82 -19.64 -34.47
CA ASP A 234 9.67 -18.85 -35.69
C ASP A 234 10.60 -17.62 -35.74
N GLY A 235 11.14 -17.19 -34.60
CA GLY A 235 12.00 -16.00 -34.50
C GLY A 235 11.25 -14.67 -34.46
N ASP A 236 9.91 -14.69 -34.49
CA ASP A 236 9.05 -13.51 -34.37
C ASP A 236 7.74 -13.82 -33.60
N LEU A 237 6.87 -12.81 -33.45
CA LEU A 237 5.58 -12.90 -32.76
C LEU A 237 4.39 -12.62 -33.71
N GLU A 238 4.56 -12.69 -35.03
CA GLU A 238 3.52 -12.29 -35.99
C GLU A 238 2.25 -13.12 -35.82
N GLY A 239 2.37 -14.42 -35.52
CA GLY A 239 1.24 -15.32 -35.23
C GLY A 239 0.40 -14.92 -34.00
N ALA A 240 0.97 -14.14 -33.07
CA ALA A 240 0.31 -13.67 -31.85
C ALA A 240 -0.01 -12.17 -31.87
N ARG A 241 0.32 -11.45 -32.96
CA ARG A 241 0.31 -9.99 -33.03
C ARG A 241 -1.02 -9.36 -32.63
N ALA A 242 -2.14 -9.93 -33.09
CA ALA A 242 -3.47 -9.43 -32.74
C ALA A 242 -3.81 -9.62 -31.25
N ALA A 243 -3.35 -10.71 -30.63
CA ALA A 243 -3.59 -11.00 -29.22
C ALA A 243 -2.68 -10.19 -28.27
N LEU A 244 -1.58 -9.61 -28.78
CA LEU A 244 -0.72 -8.72 -28.01
C LEU A 244 -1.39 -7.36 -27.72
N GLU A 245 -2.38 -6.95 -28.51
CA GLU A 245 -3.12 -5.71 -28.29
C GLU A 245 -3.78 -5.66 -26.91
N LYS A 246 -3.67 -4.53 -26.22
CA LYS A 246 -4.03 -4.46 -24.79
C LYS A 246 -5.52 -4.59 -24.50
N THR A 247 -6.35 -4.26 -25.48
CA THR A 247 -7.82 -4.25 -25.37
C THR A 247 -8.46 -5.55 -25.86
N VAL A 248 -7.67 -6.58 -26.14
CA VAL A 248 -8.20 -7.89 -26.54
C VAL A 248 -9.10 -8.44 -25.42
N PRO A 249 -10.34 -8.88 -25.73
CA PRO A 249 -11.20 -9.53 -24.74
C PRO A 249 -10.62 -10.85 -24.25
N TYR A 250 -10.93 -11.23 -23.00
CA TYR A 250 -10.50 -12.50 -22.38
C TYR A 250 -10.65 -13.71 -23.31
N GLY A 251 -11.85 -13.91 -23.87
CA GLY A 251 -12.15 -15.07 -24.70
C GLY A 251 -11.39 -15.09 -26.03
N GLU A 252 -10.95 -13.95 -26.55
CA GLU A 252 -10.11 -13.88 -27.74
C GLU A 252 -8.64 -14.18 -27.41
N LEU A 253 -8.15 -13.68 -26.26
CA LEU A 253 -6.82 -14.02 -25.75
C LEU A 253 -6.70 -15.53 -25.47
N LEU A 254 -7.72 -16.12 -24.86
CA LEU A 254 -7.78 -17.57 -24.60
C LEU A 254 -7.71 -18.36 -25.91
N LYS A 255 -8.56 -18.03 -26.88
CA LYS A 255 -8.56 -18.70 -28.20
C LYS A 255 -7.22 -18.57 -28.93
N ALA A 256 -6.60 -17.41 -28.88
CA ALA A 256 -5.28 -17.20 -29.48
C ALA A 256 -4.22 -18.05 -28.80
N THR A 257 -4.27 -18.16 -27.46
CA THR A 257 -3.37 -19.01 -26.68
C THR A 257 -3.54 -20.49 -27.05
N GLU A 258 -4.79 -20.98 -27.07
CA GLU A 258 -5.12 -22.36 -27.44
C GLU A 258 -4.75 -22.69 -28.89
N ALA A 259 -4.85 -21.72 -29.80
CA ALA A 259 -4.42 -21.90 -31.19
C ALA A 259 -2.91 -22.15 -31.29
N LEU A 260 -2.09 -21.37 -30.57
CA LEU A 260 -0.64 -21.58 -30.52
C LEU A 260 -0.28 -22.96 -29.94
N GLU A 261 -1.00 -23.40 -28.91
CA GLU A 261 -0.83 -24.74 -28.34
C GLU A 261 -1.25 -25.85 -29.29
N ALA A 262 -2.35 -25.66 -30.04
CA ALA A 262 -2.79 -26.60 -31.07
C ALA A 262 -1.79 -26.72 -32.22
N GLU A 263 -0.96 -25.71 -32.45
CA GLU A 263 0.19 -25.75 -33.37
C GLU A 263 1.43 -26.44 -32.78
N GLY A 264 1.34 -26.97 -31.55
CA GLY A 264 2.39 -27.74 -30.89
C GLY A 264 3.30 -26.94 -29.95
N ILE A 265 2.98 -25.69 -29.64
CA ILE A 265 3.72 -24.92 -28.63
C ILE A 265 3.34 -25.41 -27.23
N VAL A 266 4.31 -25.91 -26.47
CA VAL A 266 4.11 -26.33 -25.08
C VAL A 266 4.22 -25.11 -24.15
N THR A 267 3.21 -24.88 -23.31
CA THR A 267 3.16 -23.74 -22.39
C THR A 267 3.58 -24.08 -20.96
N GLU A 268 3.31 -25.29 -20.50
CA GLU A 268 3.73 -25.78 -19.18
C GLU A 268 5.24 -26.00 -19.09
N GLY A 269 5.81 -25.86 -17.88
CA GLY A 269 7.21 -26.17 -17.60
C GLY A 269 8.24 -25.28 -18.30
N ARG A 270 7.85 -24.09 -18.78
CA ARG A 270 8.71 -23.24 -19.61
C ARG A 270 9.69 -22.40 -18.80
N PHE A 271 9.20 -21.73 -17.76
CA PHE A 271 9.94 -20.66 -17.11
C PHE A 271 10.86 -21.18 -16.00
N ASP A 272 12.06 -20.61 -15.90
CA ASP A 272 12.97 -20.83 -14.77
C ASP A 272 12.47 -20.15 -13.50
N SER A 273 11.62 -19.13 -13.62
CA SER A 273 10.90 -18.53 -12.50
C SER A 273 9.64 -17.80 -12.99
N VAL A 274 8.62 -17.75 -12.15
CA VAL A 274 7.43 -16.91 -12.35
C VAL A 274 7.28 -15.97 -11.16
N VAL A 275 7.11 -14.68 -11.42
CA VAL A 275 6.90 -13.66 -10.38
C VAL A 275 5.58 -12.93 -10.62
N ALA A 276 4.78 -12.74 -9.60
CA ALA A 276 3.55 -11.96 -9.68
C ALA A 276 3.49 -10.93 -8.55
N GLY A 277 3.53 -9.64 -8.92
CA GLY A 277 3.19 -8.53 -8.05
C GLY A 277 1.67 -8.34 -8.02
N PHE A 278 1.03 -8.54 -6.88
CA PHE A 278 -0.41 -8.43 -6.67
C PHE A 278 -0.77 -7.15 -5.90
N PRO A 279 -1.86 -6.44 -6.25
CA PRO A 279 -2.13 -5.10 -5.73
C PRO A 279 -2.98 -5.14 -4.46
N ASP A 280 -2.54 -5.91 -3.47
CA ASP A 280 -3.11 -6.04 -2.12
C ASP A 280 -2.07 -6.69 -1.16
N ILE A 281 -2.46 -6.95 0.09
CA ILE A 281 -1.58 -7.59 1.08
C ILE A 281 -1.24 -9.01 0.64
N VAL A 282 0.07 -9.30 0.53
CA VAL A 282 0.60 -10.64 0.26
C VAL A 282 1.65 -10.99 1.30
N VAL A 283 1.50 -12.16 1.91
CA VAL A 283 2.35 -12.64 3.00
C VAL A 283 2.71 -14.09 2.70
N HIS A 284 4.01 -14.42 2.69
CA HIS A 284 4.52 -15.76 2.38
C HIS A 284 3.90 -16.40 1.12
N ASN A 285 3.91 -15.69 -0.02
CA ASN A 285 3.31 -16.10 -1.29
C ASN A 285 1.77 -16.25 -1.29
N LYS A 286 1.08 -15.93 -0.19
CA LYS A 286 -0.38 -16.01 -0.11
C LYS A 286 -1.03 -14.64 -0.08
N ILE A 287 -2.05 -14.43 -0.91
CA ILE A 287 -2.83 -13.20 -0.91
C ILE A 287 -3.72 -13.21 0.33
N ALA A 288 -3.50 -12.24 1.23
CA ALA A 288 -4.17 -12.14 2.53
C ALA A 288 -4.99 -10.85 2.70
N GLY A 289 -4.88 -9.94 1.74
CA GLY A 289 -5.60 -8.67 1.66
C GLY A 289 -7.09 -8.84 1.42
N GLY A 290 -7.70 -8.03 0.55
CA GLY A 290 -9.12 -8.17 0.21
C GLY A 290 -10.00 -7.04 0.72
N GLU A 291 -9.46 -6.13 1.55
CA GLU A 291 -10.22 -4.98 2.04
C GLU A 291 -10.30 -3.82 1.03
N SER A 292 -9.58 -3.93 -0.08
CA SER A 292 -9.57 -2.94 -1.15
C SER A 292 -10.84 -2.97 -2.02
N PHE A 293 -11.14 -1.83 -2.67
CA PHE A 293 -12.26 -1.68 -3.62
C PHE A 293 -12.18 -2.63 -4.83
N LYS A 294 -11.02 -3.27 -5.06
CA LYS A 294 -10.83 -4.25 -6.13
C LYS A 294 -11.62 -5.54 -5.90
N HIS A 295 -11.98 -5.85 -4.65
CA HIS A 295 -12.73 -7.05 -4.28
C HIS A 295 -14.23 -6.81 -4.11
N GLN A 296 -14.72 -5.63 -4.50
CA GLN A 296 -16.11 -5.23 -4.24
C GLN A 296 -17.14 -6.20 -4.85
N GLY A 297 -16.89 -6.70 -6.06
CA GLY A 297 -17.79 -7.65 -6.71
C GLY A 297 -17.89 -8.98 -5.96
N LEU A 298 -16.77 -9.54 -5.49
CA LEU A 298 -16.75 -10.74 -4.63
C LEU A 298 -17.48 -10.46 -3.31
N LYS A 299 -17.20 -9.32 -2.66
CA LYS A 299 -17.81 -8.93 -1.38
C LYS A 299 -19.32 -8.73 -1.46
N ASN A 300 -19.80 -8.15 -2.55
CA ASN A 300 -21.21 -7.83 -2.74
C ASN A 300 -21.99 -8.96 -3.41
N ASN A 301 -21.36 -10.10 -3.71
CA ASN A 301 -22.04 -11.23 -4.33
C ASN A 301 -22.92 -11.92 -3.27
N PRO A 302 -24.26 -11.89 -3.39
CA PRO A 302 -25.14 -12.53 -2.42
C PRO A 302 -25.17 -14.06 -2.57
N ASP A 303 -24.65 -14.58 -3.68
CA ASP A 303 -24.74 -16.01 -4.03
C ASP A 303 -23.56 -16.84 -3.50
N THR A 304 -22.52 -16.19 -2.98
CA THR A 304 -21.30 -16.84 -2.49
C THR A 304 -20.92 -16.36 -1.10
N ASP A 305 -20.12 -17.16 -0.39
CA ASP A 305 -19.43 -16.70 0.81
C ASP A 305 -18.13 -16.00 0.40
N TYR A 306 -18.01 -14.72 0.76
CA TYR A 306 -16.87 -13.90 0.38
C TYR A 306 -15.53 -14.50 0.84
N GLU A 307 -15.47 -15.13 2.01
CA GLU A 307 -14.20 -15.69 2.50
C GLU A 307 -13.84 -16.98 1.82
N ILE A 308 -14.82 -17.84 1.55
CA ILE A 308 -14.57 -19.05 0.76
C ILE A 308 -14.04 -18.65 -0.62
N GLU A 309 -14.68 -17.67 -1.29
CA GLU A 309 -14.22 -17.18 -2.59
C GLU A 309 -12.86 -16.49 -2.48
N PHE A 310 -12.63 -15.68 -1.45
CA PHE A 310 -11.33 -15.03 -1.26
C PHE A 310 -10.20 -16.03 -1.02
N PHE A 311 -10.39 -17.06 -0.19
CA PHE A 311 -9.36 -18.08 0.02
C PHE A 311 -8.98 -18.80 -1.28
N ARG A 312 -9.90 -18.93 -2.23
CA ARG A 312 -9.62 -19.49 -3.56
C ARG A 312 -8.77 -18.55 -4.43
N THR A 313 -8.60 -17.28 -4.09
CA THR A 313 -7.63 -16.39 -4.77
C THR A 313 -6.24 -16.46 -4.15
N SER A 314 -6.12 -16.96 -2.91
CA SER A 314 -4.88 -16.89 -2.14
C SER A 314 -3.71 -17.71 -2.69
N ASP A 315 -3.99 -18.84 -3.34
CA ASP A 315 -2.99 -19.81 -3.83
C ASP A 315 -2.55 -19.53 -5.28
N LEU A 316 -2.39 -18.25 -5.64
CA LEU A 316 -1.96 -17.86 -6.99
C LEU A 316 -0.59 -18.47 -7.35
N ASP A 317 0.29 -18.68 -6.37
CA ASP A 317 1.57 -19.35 -6.56
C ASP A 317 1.40 -20.78 -7.09
N GLU A 318 0.48 -21.54 -6.51
CA GLU A 318 0.16 -22.91 -6.94
C GLU A 318 -0.52 -22.93 -8.31
N MET A 319 -1.36 -21.94 -8.59
CA MET A 319 -2.03 -21.80 -9.89
C MET A 319 -1.07 -21.44 -11.03
N LEU A 320 0.02 -20.75 -10.73
CA LEU A 320 1.04 -20.36 -11.71
C LEU A 320 2.17 -21.41 -11.84
N ALA A 321 2.33 -22.30 -10.85
CA ALA A 321 3.34 -23.35 -10.83
C ALA A 321 3.42 -24.24 -12.09
N PRO A 322 2.30 -24.62 -12.76
CA PRO A 322 2.37 -25.43 -13.98
C PRO A 322 3.19 -24.81 -15.11
N TYR A 323 3.34 -23.48 -15.16
CA TYR A 323 4.09 -22.79 -16.21
C TYR A 323 5.59 -22.63 -15.89
N ALA A 324 5.98 -22.89 -14.65
CA ALA A 324 7.36 -22.92 -14.22
C ALA A 324 7.94 -24.35 -14.37
N LYS A 325 9.26 -24.47 -14.54
CA LYS A 325 9.95 -25.76 -14.51
C LYS A 325 9.74 -26.44 -13.16
N ALA A 326 9.81 -27.77 -13.12
CA ALA A 326 9.65 -28.51 -11.88
C ALA A 326 10.65 -28.04 -10.81
N GLY A 327 10.14 -27.61 -9.64
CA GLY A 327 10.94 -27.09 -8.53
C GLY A 327 11.44 -25.65 -8.71
N ALA A 328 11.06 -24.96 -9.80
CA ALA A 328 11.39 -23.56 -10.01
C ALA A 328 10.62 -22.64 -9.05
N PRO A 329 11.21 -21.49 -8.66
CA PRO A 329 10.55 -20.52 -7.80
C PRO A 329 9.37 -19.85 -8.51
N VAL A 330 8.20 -19.95 -7.89
CA VAL A 330 7.03 -19.12 -8.15
C VAL A 330 6.83 -18.19 -6.96
N VAL A 331 6.90 -16.88 -7.23
CA VAL A 331 6.91 -15.85 -6.19
C VAL A 331 5.71 -14.95 -6.37
N VAL A 332 4.86 -14.88 -5.35
CA VAL A 332 3.75 -13.94 -5.30
C VAL A 332 4.05 -12.96 -4.18
N LEU A 333 4.01 -11.66 -4.48
CA LEU A 333 4.29 -10.61 -3.52
C LEU A 333 3.40 -9.39 -3.78
N ASN A 334 3.36 -8.47 -2.84
CA ASN A 334 2.72 -7.18 -3.07
C ASN A 334 3.46 -6.40 -4.19
N ASP A 335 2.70 -5.71 -5.05
CA ASP A 335 3.22 -4.88 -6.14
C ASP A 335 4.15 -3.75 -5.67
N GLY A 336 3.81 -3.09 -4.56
CA GLY A 336 4.65 -2.12 -3.87
C GLY A 336 5.96 -2.72 -3.32
N ASN A 337 5.92 -3.96 -2.82
CA ASN A 337 7.14 -4.70 -2.44
C ASN A 337 8.00 -5.03 -3.66
N ALA A 338 7.40 -5.38 -4.80
CA ALA A 338 8.14 -5.61 -6.04
C ALA A 338 8.83 -4.32 -6.51
N ALA A 339 8.10 -3.20 -6.55
CA ALA A 339 8.65 -1.89 -6.90
C ALA A 339 9.77 -1.45 -5.94
N SER A 340 9.62 -1.70 -4.64
CA SER A 340 10.64 -1.38 -3.64
C SER A 340 11.90 -2.21 -3.82
N TYR A 341 11.77 -3.53 -4.08
CA TYR A 341 12.91 -4.40 -4.37
C TYR A 341 13.65 -3.95 -5.64
N ILE A 342 12.91 -3.62 -6.70
CA ILE A 342 13.50 -3.13 -7.95
C ILE A 342 14.28 -1.83 -7.66
N THR A 343 13.71 -0.93 -6.87
CA THR A 343 14.39 0.31 -6.49
C THR A 343 15.66 0.04 -5.68
N SER A 344 15.65 -0.94 -4.76
CA SER A 344 16.86 -1.40 -4.08
C SER A 344 17.93 -1.86 -5.06
N VAL A 345 17.56 -2.64 -6.08
CA VAL A 345 18.48 -3.08 -7.14
C VAL A 345 19.04 -1.86 -7.88
N GLU A 346 18.20 -0.93 -8.33
CA GLU A 346 18.66 0.27 -9.03
C GLU A 346 19.63 1.09 -8.17
N GLN A 347 19.33 1.26 -6.88
CA GLN A 347 20.18 1.97 -5.93
C GLN A 347 21.53 1.27 -5.68
N ALA A 348 21.63 -0.05 -5.88
CA ALA A 348 22.90 -0.75 -5.85
C ALA A 348 23.77 -0.42 -7.09
N PHE A 349 23.18 0.06 -8.19
CA PHE A 349 23.89 0.51 -9.40
C PHE A 349 24.12 2.02 -9.47
N ALA A 350 23.43 2.81 -8.65
CA ALA A 350 23.63 4.25 -8.58
C ALA A 350 25.07 4.61 -8.16
N GLU A 351 25.62 5.70 -8.72
CA GLU A 351 26.93 6.22 -8.31
C GLU A 351 26.89 6.71 -6.85
N GLU A 352 25.81 7.42 -6.50
CA GLU A 352 25.49 7.83 -5.15
C GLU A 352 24.11 7.27 -4.77
N SER A 353 24.09 6.37 -3.80
CA SER A 353 22.84 5.78 -3.32
C SER A 353 22.17 6.71 -2.31
N ILE A 354 20.84 6.85 -2.43
CA ILE A 354 20.04 7.59 -1.46
C ILE A 354 19.72 6.77 -0.19
N LEU A 355 20.07 5.47 -0.17
CA LEU A 355 19.77 4.56 0.93
C LEU A 355 20.84 4.69 2.02
N ASP A 356 20.38 4.91 3.25
CA ASP A 356 21.24 4.79 4.43
C ASP A 356 21.39 3.34 4.87
N GLU A 357 21.95 3.12 6.07
CA GLU A 357 22.20 1.77 6.54
C GLU A 357 20.94 0.94 6.80
N ASN A 358 19.83 1.58 7.19
CA ASN A 358 18.56 0.98 7.59
C ASN A 358 17.51 1.02 6.48
N GLY A 359 17.78 1.71 5.38
CA GLY A 359 16.83 1.91 4.30
C GLY A 359 15.82 3.03 4.59
N LEU A 360 14.82 3.16 3.72
CA LEU A 360 13.81 4.22 3.83
C LEU A 360 12.44 3.73 3.37
N PHE A 361 11.40 4.44 3.81
CA PHE A 361 10.05 4.25 3.28
C PHE A 361 9.86 5.02 1.97
N ALA A 362 9.16 4.37 1.05
CA ALA A 362 8.70 4.95 -0.20
C ALA A 362 7.18 5.07 -0.18
N ASN A 363 6.67 6.21 -0.65
CA ASN A 363 5.23 6.46 -0.75
C ASN A 363 4.84 6.82 -2.18
N THR A 364 3.91 6.04 -2.74
CA THR A 364 3.33 6.31 -4.06
C THR A 364 2.01 7.04 -3.88
N ILE A 365 1.94 8.31 -4.26
CA ILE A 365 0.78 9.17 -4.01
C ILE A 365 -0.09 9.25 -5.27
N GLY A 366 -1.19 8.49 -5.27
CA GLY A 366 -2.14 8.39 -6.38
C GLY A 366 -3.59 8.49 -5.91
N THR A 367 -4.44 7.57 -6.39
CA THR A 367 -5.82 7.42 -5.90
C THR A 367 -5.84 7.21 -4.38
N GLU A 368 -4.96 6.33 -3.91
CA GLU A 368 -4.58 6.16 -2.51
C GLU A 368 -3.05 6.31 -2.39
N MET A 369 -2.53 6.36 -1.18
CA MET A 369 -1.10 6.30 -0.93
C MET A 369 -0.68 4.84 -0.76
N GLY A 370 0.25 4.35 -1.58
CA GLY A 370 0.95 3.10 -1.30
C GLY A 370 2.14 3.34 -0.39
N THR A 371 2.47 2.39 0.49
CA THR A 371 3.69 2.41 1.30
C THR A 371 4.55 1.19 0.97
N GLY A 372 5.84 1.42 0.76
CA GLY A 372 6.83 0.37 0.60
C GLY A 372 8.08 0.71 1.40
N PHE A 373 8.99 -0.26 1.52
CA PHE A 373 10.26 -0.09 2.20
C PHE A 373 11.39 -0.59 1.32
N ILE A 374 12.40 0.28 1.15
CA ILE A 374 13.55 0.06 0.28
C ILE A 374 14.77 -0.10 1.19
N SER A 375 15.44 -1.25 1.09
CA SER A 375 16.66 -1.53 1.86
C SER A 375 17.86 -1.79 0.95
N ARG A 376 19.08 -1.72 1.50
CA ARG A 376 20.30 -2.09 0.78
C ARG A 376 20.41 -3.59 0.49
N GLY A 377 19.71 -4.42 1.26
CA GLY A 377 19.61 -5.87 1.05
C GLY A 377 18.46 -6.32 0.15
N GLY A 378 17.60 -5.41 -0.33
CA GLY A 378 16.39 -5.75 -1.08
C GLY A 378 15.42 -6.61 -0.26
N THR A 379 14.98 -6.08 0.88
CA THR A 379 14.02 -6.76 1.75
C THR A 379 12.66 -6.87 1.06
N ILE A 380 12.08 -8.07 1.00
CA ILE A 380 10.67 -8.28 0.65
C ILE A 380 9.92 -8.43 1.97
N GLN A 381 8.93 -7.58 2.21
CA GLN A 381 8.22 -7.54 3.48
C GLN A 381 7.14 -8.62 3.54
N HIS A 382 6.88 -9.09 4.77
CA HIS A 382 5.82 -10.04 5.10
C HIS A 382 4.88 -9.48 6.18
N ILE A 383 4.78 -8.16 6.24
CA ILE A 383 3.84 -7.39 7.08
C ILE A 383 2.92 -6.58 6.17
N PRO A 384 1.75 -6.11 6.65
CA PRO A 384 0.83 -5.31 5.82
C PRO A 384 1.42 -3.96 5.39
N LEU A 385 2.05 -3.23 6.32
CA LEU A 385 2.57 -1.86 6.13
C LEU A 385 1.56 -0.90 5.45
N GLU A 386 0.32 -0.88 5.95
CA GLU A 386 -0.78 -0.09 5.37
C GLU A 386 -0.77 1.37 5.85
N GLY A 387 0.29 2.11 5.51
CA GLY A 387 0.53 3.47 6.00
C GLY A 387 -0.58 4.49 5.66
N PHE A 388 -1.36 4.26 4.61
CA PHE A 388 -2.50 5.14 4.29
C PHE A 388 -3.67 5.03 5.26
N GLN A 389 -3.72 3.95 6.05
CA GLN A 389 -4.71 3.72 7.10
C GLN A 389 -4.25 4.22 8.47
N HIS A 390 -3.04 4.80 8.57
CA HIS A 390 -2.61 5.45 9.80
C HIS A 390 -3.52 6.63 10.11
N VAL A 391 -4.05 6.70 11.32
CA VAL A 391 -4.77 7.85 11.84
C VAL A 391 -3.74 8.91 12.25
N ILE A 392 -3.85 10.10 11.67
CA ILE A 392 -2.95 11.24 11.95
C ILE A 392 -3.70 12.47 12.47
N ASP A 393 -5.03 12.52 12.32
CA ASP A 393 -5.89 13.60 12.77
C ASP A 393 -7.03 13.08 13.64
N LEU A 394 -7.13 13.59 14.86
CA LEU A 394 -8.18 13.24 15.82
C LEU A 394 -9.34 14.25 15.82
N GLY A 395 -9.16 15.39 15.16
CA GLY A 395 -10.08 16.53 15.16
C GLY A 395 -11.09 16.54 14.02
N ASN A 396 -11.48 17.73 13.57
CA ASN A 396 -12.45 17.94 12.48
C ASN A 396 -13.85 17.33 12.71
N GLU A 397 -14.41 17.44 13.93
CA GLU A 397 -15.75 16.94 14.27
C GLU A 397 -16.84 17.38 13.29
N GLU A 398 -16.80 18.64 12.83
CA GLU A 398 -17.72 19.16 11.81
C GLU A 398 -17.70 18.32 10.53
N TYR A 399 -16.53 17.85 10.12
CA TYR A 399 -16.34 17.09 8.89
C TYR A 399 -16.53 15.59 9.06
N LYS A 400 -16.53 15.07 10.29
CA LYS A 400 -16.87 13.67 10.60
C LYS A 400 -18.34 13.35 10.31
N ARG A 401 -19.22 14.35 10.35
CA ARG A 401 -20.67 14.16 10.11
C ARG A 401 -21.01 13.74 8.68
N TYR A 402 -20.14 14.05 7.72
CA TYR A 402 -20.38 13.73 6.32
C TYR A 402 -20.02 12.28 6.01
N PRO A 403 -20.79 11.59 5.15
CA PRO A 403 -20.46 10.24 4.72
C PRO A 403 -19.09 10.22 4.01
N ALA A 404 -18.38 9.09 4.05
CA ALA A 404 -17.03 8.97 3.51
C ALA A 404 -16.91 9.35 2.01
N SER A 405 -18.00 9.24 1.26
CA SER A 405 -18.11 9.64 -0.15
C SER A 405 -18.12 11.16 -0.37
N ASP A 406 -18.47 11.96 0.64
CA ASP A 406 -18.44 13.42 0.54
C ASP A 406 -17.00 13.92 0.52
N ILE A 407 -16.69 14.86 -0.36
CA ILE A 407 -15.35 15.43 -0.53
C ILE A 407 -14.85 16.07 0.76
N ARG A 408 -15.72 16.70 1.56
CA ARG A 408 -15.34 17.37 2.81
C ARG A 408 -15.03 16.38 3.94
N SER A 409 -15.51 15.15 3.83
CA SER A 409 -15.44 14.14 4.89
C SER A 409 -14.01 13.72 5.22
N VAL A 410 -13.72 13.58 6.51
CA VAL A 410 -12.48 12.99 7.04
C VAL A 410 -12.56 11.47 7.20
N ASN A 411 -13.70 10.85 6.91
CA ASN A 411 -13.92 9.41 7.12
C ASN A 411 -13.35 8.61 5.94
N SER A 412 -12.47 7.65 6.22
CA SER A 412 -11.89 6.70 5.25
C SER A 412 -12.97 6.14 4.32
N THR A 413 -12.71 6.10 3.01
CA THR A 413 -13.66 5.46 2.07
C THR A 413 -13.73 3.96 2.25
N ASN A 414 -12.73 3.36 2.89
CA ASN A 414 -12.59 1.91 3.00
C ASN A 414 -13.18 1.40 4.32
N THR A 415 -13.02 2.16 5.41
CA THR A 415 -13.42 1.72 6.76
C THR A 415 -14.35 2.68 7.49
N GLY A 416 -14.49 3.92 7.01
CA GLY A 416 -15.21 4.98 7.72
C GLY A 416 -14.43 5.60 8.89
N ILE A 417 -13.23 5.11 9.21
CA ILE A 417 -12.40 5.65 10.29
C ILE A 417 -11.99 7.09 9.95
N PRO A 418 -12.23 8.07 10.84
CA PRO A 418 -11.86 9.46 10.59
C PRO A 418 -10.36 9.69 10.68
N GLY A 419 -9.86 10.66 9.92
CA GLY A 419 -8.53 11.24 10.13
C GLY A 419 -7.36 10.38 9.66
N VAL A 420 -7.62 9.37 8.84
CA VAL A 420 -6.59 8.54 8.22
C VAL A 420 -5.80 9.31 7.16
N VAL A 421 -4.54 8.92 6.94
CA VAL A 421 -3.65 9.47 5.92
C VAL A 421 -4.31 9.52 4.54
N GLN A 422 -5.16 8.54 4.19
CA GLN A 422 -5.93 8.53 2.93
C GLN A 422 -6.66 9.86 2.65
N LYS A 423 -7.15 10.57 3.68
CA LYS A 423 -7.89 11.83 3.54
C LYS A 423 -7.01 13.08 3.57
N TYR A 424 -5.70 12.88 3.55
CA TYR A 424 -4.68 13.93 3.55
C TYR A 424 -3.69 13.75 2.40
N ILE A 425 -3.05 12.59 2.27
CA ILE A 425 -1.99 12.31 1.30
C ILE A 425 -2.53 11.40 0.20
N SER A 426 -3.42 11.91 -0.64
CA SER A 426 -3.97 11.17 -1.79
C SER A 426 -4.69 12.13 -2.76
N GLN A 427 -5.21 11.57 -3.85
CA GLN A 427 -6.18 12.26 -4.71
C GLN A 427 -7.39 12.78 -3.90
N MET A 428 -7.94 11.98 -2.98
CA MET A 428 -9.06 12.42 -2.13
C MET A 428 -8.63 13.48 -1.14
N GLY A 429 -7.40 13.42 -0.62
CA GLY A 429 -6.83 14.48 0.21
C GLY A 429 -6.74 15.82 -0.55
N LEU A 430 -6.28 15.80 -1.81
CA LEU A 430 -6.24 17.00 -2.66
C LEU A 430 -7.63 17.60 -2.83
N PHE A 431 -8.63 16.76 -3.14
CA PHE A 431 -10.00 17.22 -3.35
C PHE A 431 -10.57 17.80 -2.07
N ARG A 432 -10.45 17.06 -0.97
CA ARG A 432 -10.92 17.51 0.33
C ARG A 432 -10.35 18.87 0.66
N MET A 433 -9.03 19.01 0.65
CA MET A 433 -8.40 20.24 1.13
C MET A 433 -8.65 21.43 0.21
N ALA A 434 -8.46 21.27 -1.11
CA ALA A 434 -8.63 22.37 -2.05
C ALA A 434 -10.10 22.79 -2.18
N ILE A 435 -11.02 21.84 -2.35
CA ILE A 435 -12.43 22.16 -2.64
C ILE A 435 -13.16 22.61 -1.37
N THR A 436 -12.85 22.01 -0.21
CA THR A 436 -13.39 22.50 1.07
C THR A 436 -12.90 23.92 1.35
N TRP A 437 -11.63 24.22 1.06
CA TRP A 437 -11.11 25.58 1.17
C TRP A 437 -11.89 26.55 0.27
N MET A 438 -12.10 26.20 -1.01
CA MET A 438 -12.85 27.04 -1.95
C MET A 438 -14.28 27.28 -1.47
N TYR A 439 -14.93 26.24 -0.94
CA TYR A 439 -16.28 26.32 -0.39
C TYR A 439 -16.35 27.23 0.85
N GLU A 440 -15.47 27.02 1.84
CA GLU A 440 -15.42 27.81 3.07
C GLU A 440 -15.13 29.31 2.79
N HIS A 441 -14.32 29.60 1.78
CA HIS A 441 -13.90 30.97 1.42
C HIS A 441 -14.77 31.64 0.36
N GLN A 442 -15.85 30.98 -0.10
CA GLN A 442 -16.73 31.48 -1.17
C GLN A 442 -15.95 31.83 -2.45
N ASP A 443 -14.96 31.02 -2.78
CA ASP A 443 -14.11 31.22 -3.95
C ASP A 443 -14.89 30.92 -5.25
N PRO A 444 -14.88 31.80 -6.27
CA PRO A 444 -15.59 31.59 -7.53
C PRO A 444 -15.23 30.29 -8.26
N MET A 445 -14.02 29.76 -8.03
CA MET A 445 -13.59 28.48 -8.58
C MET A 445 -14.49 27.32 -8.15
N PHE A 446 -15.15 27.41 -6.99
CA PHE A 446 -16.12 26.40 -6.54
C PHE A 446 -17.33 26.27 -7.48
N GLU A 447 -17.83 27.40 -8.01
CA GLU A 447 -18.93 27.40 -8.99
C GLU A 447 -18.43 26.92 -10.35
N GLU A 448 -17.24 27.34 -10.76
CA GLU A 448 -16.60 26.90 -12.01
C GLU A 448 -16.40 25.36 -12.06
N LEU A 449 -16.04 24.73 -10.95
CA LEU A 449 -15.93 23.26 -10.86
C LEU A 449 -17.26 22.55 -11.14
N GLN A 450 -18.38 23.14 -10.72
CA GLN A 450 -19.73 22.63 -10.99
C GLN A 450 -20.13 22.86 -12.45
N GLU A 451 -19.86 24.06 -12.99
CA GLU A 451 -20.15 24.39 -14.40
C GLU A 451 -19.39 23.47 -15.38
N LYS A 452 -18.15 23.11 -15.05
CA LYS A 452 -17.37 22.12 -15.82
C LYS A 452 -17.84 20.68 -15.62
N GLY A 453 -18.77 20.43 -14.70
CA GLY A 453 -19.27 19.10 -14.34
C GLY A 453 -18.21 18.21 -13.68
N LEU A 454 -17.24 18.81 -12.98
CA LEU A 454 -16.21 18.07 -12.24
C LEU A 454 -16.60 17.82 -10.78
N LEU A 455 -17.45 18.71 -10.24
CA LEU A 455 -18.00 18.67 -8.90
C LEU A 455 -19.52 18.64 -8.96
N SER A 456 -20.14 17.82 -8.10
CA SER A 456 -21.58 17.88 -7.84
C SER A 456 -21.79 18.35 -6.42
N PHE A 457 -22.57 19.42 -6.25
CA PHE A 457 -22.99 19.90 -4.95
C PHE A 457 -24.50 20.09 -4.92
N ASP A 458 -25.17 19.25 -4.12
CA ASP A 458 -26.59 19.38 -3.84
C ASP A 458 -26.78 20.18 -2.55
N ARG A 459 -27.36 21.37 -2.69
CA ARG A 459 -27.62 22.29 -1.57
C ARG A 459 -28.75 21.82 -0.66
N GLU A 460 -29.71 21.05 -1.17
CA GLU A 460 -30.85 20.56 -0.36
C GLU A 460 -30.41 19.42 0.55
N SER A 461 -29.61 18.49 0.02
CA SER A 461 -29.08 17.37 0.80
C SER A 461 -27.71 17.65 1.45
N ASP A 462 -27.15 18.85 1.26
CA ASP A 462 -25.80 19.25 1.70
C ASP A 462 -24.75 18.19 1.36
N LYS A 463 -24.74 17.73 0.11
CA LYS A 463 -23.88 16.64 -0.36
C LYS A 463 -22.94 17.12 -1.46
N MET A 464 -21.64 16.94 -1.24
CA MET A 464 -20.57 17.36 -2.14
C MET A 464 -19.74 16.16 -2.62
N THR A 465 -19.81 15.82 -3.91
CA THR A 465 -19.12 14.63 -4.46
C THR A 465 -18.44 14.93 -5.79
N ALA A 466 -17.35 14.20 -6.07
CA ALA A 466 -16.80 14.17 -7.43
C ALA A 466 -17.79 13.50 -8.40
N VAL A 467 -17.77 13.89 -9.67
CA VAL A 467 -18.66 13.30 -10.68
C VAL A 467 -18.14 11.94 -11.14
N LEU A 468 -18.93 10.89 -10.86
CA LEU A 468 -18.61 9.50 -11.19
C LEU A 468 -19.42 8.94 -12.37
N GLU A 469 -20.59 9.53 -12.65
CA GLU A 469 -21.52 9.07 -13.69
C GLU A 469 -21.81 10.18 -14.70
N PRO A 470 -22.00 9.87 -16.00
CA PRO A 470 -21.94 8.55 -16.64
C PRO A 470 -20.51 8.03 -16.87
N LYS A 471 -19.50 8.78 -16.44
CA LYS A 471 -18.07 8.47 -16.58
C LYS A 471 -17.33 9.00 -15.36
N ASP A 472 -16.40 8.22 -14.81
CA ASP A 472 -15.56 8.67 -13.71
C ASP A 472 -14.67 9.86 -14.13
N ARG A 473 -14.92 11.04 -13.55
CA ARG A 473 -14.19 12.29 -13.84
C ARG A 473 -13.15 12.66 -12.79
N ARG A 474 -12.87 11.81 -11.79
CA ARG A 474 -11.87 12.12 -10.75
C ARG A 474 -10.50 12.42 -11.33
N GLY A 475 -10.06 11.67 -12.34
CA GLY A 475 -8.79 11.95 -13.03
C GLY A 475 -8.78 13.29 -13.77
N GLU A 476 -9.92 13.73 -14.32
CA GLU A 476 -10.06 15.06 -14.94
C GLU A 476 -10.02 16.16 -13.88
N LEU A 477 -10.72 15.97 -12.76
CA LEU A 477 -10.70 16.89 -11.61
C LEU A 477 -9.28 17.04 -11.03
N THR A 478 -8.53 15.95 -10.87
CA THR A 478 -7.13 16.01 -10.43
C THR A 478 -6.29 16.86 -11.37
N ARG A 479 -6.31 16.58 -12.68
CA ARG A 479 -5.53 17.37 -13.64
C ARG A 479 -5.92 18.83 -13.63
N PHE A 480 -7.22 19.13 -13.50
CA PHE A 480 -7.69 20.51 -13.38
C PHE A 480 -7.14 21.20 -12.14
N LEU A 481 -7.25 20.59 -10.95
CA LEU A 481 -6.69 21.17 -9.72
C LEU A 481 -5.17 21.32 -9.79
N VAL A 482 -4.44 20.34 -10.35
CA VAL A 482 -2.99 20.47 -10.56
C VAL A 482 -2.66 21.63 -11.51
N SER A 483 -3.44 21.84 -12.57
CA SER A 483 -3.21 22.96 -13.50
C SER A 483 -3.35 24.34 -12.84
N LEU A 484 -4.11 24.45 -11.75
CA LEU A 484 -4.23 25.70 -10.98
C LEU A 484 -2.94 26.07 -10.22
N LEU A 485 -1.95 25.19 -10.14
CA LEU A 485 -0.63 25.49 -9.58
C LEU A 485 0.14 26.52 -10.42
N GLU A 486 -0.05 26.52 -11.75
CA GLU A 486 0.57 27.51 -12.63
C GLU A 486 0.14 28.94 -12.25
N GLN A 487 -1.12 29.07 -11.82
CA GLN A 487 -1.72 30.32 -11.36
C GLN A 487 -1.52 30.57 -9.86
N ARG A 488 -0.86 29.64 -9.15
CA ARG A 488 -0.66 29.67 -7.70
C ARG A 488 -1.97 29.85 -6.93
N HIS A 489 -3.03 29.17 -7.37
CA HIS A 489 -4.34 29.29 -6.74
C HIS A 489 -4.26 28.95 -5.24
N PRO A 490 -4.73 29.84 -4.32
CA PRO A 490 -4.52 29.69 -2.88
C PRO A 490 -5.01 28.34 -2.32
N ALA A 491 -6.19 27.90 -2.73
CA ALA A 491 -6.76 26.60 -2.35
C ALA A 491 -5.84 25.40 -2.61
N VAL A 492 -5.18 25.37 -3.78
CA VAL A 492 -4.33 24.25 -4.19
C VAL A 492 -2.96 24.35 -3.53
N VAL A 493 -2.44 25.56 -3.36
CA VAL A 493 -1.22 25.81 -2.55
C VAL A 493 -1.42 25.31 -1.13
N TYR A 494 -2.52 25.71 -0.49
CA TYR A 494 -2.90 25.26 0.84
C TYR A 494 -3.01 23.73 0.93
N ALA A 495 -3.61 23.08 -0.08
CA ALA A 495 -3.74 21.63 -0.10
C ALA A 495 -2.37 20.93 -0.10
N TYR A 496 -1.43 21.32 -0.97
CA TYR A 496 -0.10 20.68 -1.03
C TYR A 496 0.76 20.98 0.20
N GLU A 497 0.72 22.19 0.75
CA GLU A 497 1.41 22.52 2.00
C GLU A 497 0.85 21.67 3.17
N THR A 498 -0.47 21.50 3.21
CA THR A 498 -1.11 20.65 4.22
C THR A 498 -0.77 19.15 4.01
N MET A 499 -0.64 18.68 2.77
CA MET A 499 -0.10 17.34 2.49
C MET A 499 1.32 17.18 3.04
N GLY A 500 2.16 18.20 2.89
CA GLY A 500 3.51 18.23 3.43
C GLY A 500 3.54 18.10 4.95
N LYS A 501 2.70 18.89 5.65
CA LYS A 501 2.54 18.79 7.11
C LYS A 501 2.06 17.39 7.52
N ALA A 502 1.04 16.86 6.84
CA ALA A 502 0.52 15.51 7.09
C ALA A 502 1.59 14.42 6.90
N MET A 503 2.48 14.58 5.91
CA MET A 503 3.62 13.67 5.70
C MET A 503 4.60 13.73 6.88
N GLY A 504 4.84 14.92 7.44
CA GLY A 504 5.66 15.07 8.63
C GLY A 504 5.08 14.35 9.85
N ILE A 505 3.76 14.44 10.04
CA ILE A 505 3.06 13.75 11.14
C ILE A 505 3.09 12.23 10.94
N LEU A 506 2.92 11.76 9.69
CA LEU A 506 3.11 10.35 9.36
C LEU A 506 4.54 9.88 9.68
N ILE A 507 5.56 10.66 9.33
CA ILE A 507 6.96 10.35 9.69
C ILE A 507 7.13 10.23 11.21
N ASP A 508 6.50 11.07 12.01
CA ASP A 508 6.54 10.93 13.47
C ASP A 508 5.93 9.61 13.94
N GLN A 509 4.74 9.25 13.41
CA GLN A 509 4.10 7.98 13.76
C GLN A 509 4.92 6.77 13.31
N ASP A 510 5.46 6.82 12.09
CA ASP A 510 6.36 5.80 11.58
C ASP A 510 7.58 5.64 12.46
N ARG A 511 8.16 6.72 13.01
CA ARG A 511 9.33 6.65 13.90
C ARG A 511 9.02 6.13 15.29
N LEU A 512 7.78 6.25 15.75
CA LEU A 512 7.34 5.58 16.98
C LEU A 512 7.23 4.07 16.78
N ILE A 513 6.79 3.64 15.60
CA ILE A 513 6.52 2.24 15.24
C ILE A 513 7.79 1.52 14.72
N PHE A 514 8.62 2.24 13.97
CA PHE A 514 9.84 1.83 13.31
C PHE A 514 10.98 2.83 13.63
N PRO A 515 11.48 2.84 14.87
CA PRO A 515 12.49 3.82 15.30
C PRO A 515 13.82 3.73 14.55
N GLU A 516 14.08 2.61 13.87
CA GLU A 516 15.26 2.40 13.02
C GLU A 516 15.21 3.15 11.69
N ILE A 517 14.03 3.58 11.23
CA ILE A 517 13.86 4.14 9.88
C ILE A 517 14.13 5.65 9.86
N ALA A 518 14.91 6.09 8.88
CA ALA A 518 15.23 7.49 8.70
C ALA A 518 13.99 8.36 8.43
N PRO A 519 14.01 9.64 8.82
CA PRO A 519 12.96 10.60 8.51
C PRO A 519 13.04 11.14 7.06
N VAL A 520 13.41 10.27 6.13
CA VAL A 520 13.48 10.55 4.70
C VAL A 520 12.44 9.68 4.00
N ARG A 521 11.74 10.25 3.02
CA ARG A 521 10.76 9.51 2.20
C ARG A 521 11.08 9.65 0.72
N LEU A 522 11.02 8.54 0.01
CA LEU A 522 11.03 8.54 -1.44
C LEU A 522 9.59 8.61 -1.95
N LEU A 523 9.25 9.63 -2.72
CA LEU A 523 7.89 9.86 -3.19
C LEU A 523 7.77 9.61 -4.68
N SER A 524 6.69 8.95 -5.09
CA SER A 524 6.30 8.84 -6.50
C SER A 524 4.80 9.12 -6.67
N GLY A 525 4.30 9.08 -7.91
CA GLY A 525 2.87 9.16 -8.20
C GLY A 525 2.44 10.44 -8.91
N GLY A 526 1.33 10.34 -9.65
CA GLY A 526 0.90 11.35 -10.61
C GLY A 526 0.51 12.69 -10.00
N ILE A 527 0.13 12.76 -8.72
CA ILE A 527 -0.28 14.02 -8.09
C ILE A 527 0.92 14.90 -7.72
N ILE A 528 2.11 14.32 -7.56
CA ILE A 528 3.35 15.03 -7.22
C ILE A 528 4.36 15.07 -8.39
N ALA A 529 3.95 14.61 -9.57
CA ALA A 529 4.76 14.65 -10.79
C ALA A 529 5.07 16.09 -11.23
N ASP A 530 4.18 17.03 -10.90
CA ASP A 530 4.43 18.45 -11.10
C ASP A 530 5.51 18.98 -10.14
N ASN A 531 6.46 19.77 -10.66
CA ASN A 531 7.57 20.30 -9.85
C ASN A 531 7.06 21.21 -8.72
N ARG A 532 6.06 22.05 -9.00
CA ARG A 532 5.51 22.98 -8.03
C ARG A 532 4.74 22.25 -6.94
N ALA A 533 3.99 21.21 -7.29
CA ALA A 533 3.33 20.32 -6.34
C ALA A 533 4.35 19.73 -5.35
N CYS A 534 5.44 19.17 -5.87
CA CYS A 534 6.51 18.59 -5.04
C CYS A 534 7.20 19.64 -4.15
N GLU A 535 7.46 20.84 -4.67
CA GLU A 535 8.05 21.94 -3.89
C GLU A 535 7.16 22.37 -2.72
N LEU A 536 5.85 22.51 -2.96
CA LEU A 536 4.88 22.92 -1.93
C LEU A 536 4.69 21.85 -0.86
N LEU A 537 4.65 20.58 -1.26
CA LEU A 537 4.64 19.46 -0.32
C LEU A 537 5.92 19.48 0.53
N ARG A 538 7.10 19.60 -0.08
CA ARG A 538 8.36 19.72 0.66
C ARG A 538 8.36 20.93 1.59
N LYS A 539 7.81 22.07 1.16
CA LYS A 539 7.68 23.27 1.99
C LYS A 539 6.85 22.98 3.24
N GLY A 540 5.65 22.43 3.08
CA GLY A 540 4.78 22.09 4.22
C GLY A 540 5.41 21.09 5.19
N LEU A 541 6.16 20.11 4.66
CA LEU A 541 6.94 19.18 5.46
C LEU A 541 8.02 19.90 6.28
N LYS A 542 8.80 20.77 5.64
CA LYS A 542 9.90 21.50 6.28
C LYS A 542 9.42 22.53 7.31
N GLU A 543 8.25 23.13 7.09
CA GLU A 543 7.61 24.02 8.06
C GLU A 543 7.14 23.26 9.30
N TYR A 544 6.71 22.00 9.13
CA TYR A 544 6.39 21.11 10.25
C TYR A 544 7.66 20.66 10.98
N ASN A 545 8.64 20.10 10.26
CA ASN A 545 9.91 19.69 10.83
C ASN A 545 11.04 19.85 9.80
N SER A 546 11.96 20.78 10.06
CA SER A 546 13.04 21.13 9.13
C SER A 546 14.07 20.01 8.90
N GLY A 547 14.13 19.03 9.82
CA GLY A 547 15.00 17.86 9.73
C GLY A 547 14.46 16.75 8.82
N TYR A 548 13.21 16.82 8.37
CA TYR A 548 12.59 15.77 7.55
C TYR A 548 12.78 16.04 6.07
N GLU A 549 12.92 15.00 5.26
CA GLU A 549 13.21 15.16 3.83
C GLU A 549 12.31 14.29 2.96
N VAL A 550 11.98 14.81 1.77
CA VAL A 550 11.30 14.06 0.72
C VAL A 550 12.08 14.16 -0.57
N ILE A 551 12.35 13.00 -1.15
CA ILE A 551 13.01 12.85 -2.44
C ILE A 551 11.94 12.40 -3.41
N ARG A 552 11.74 13.09 -4.53
CA ARG A 552 10.82 12.60 -5.56
C ARG A 552 11.60 11.64 -6.46
N LEU A 553 11.07 10.44 -6.67
CA LEU A 553 11.55 9.51 -7.67
C LEU A 553 11.31 10.12 -9.05
N ASP A 554 12.39 10.50 -9.74
CA ASP A 554 12.37 10.93 -11.11
C ASP A 554 12.49 9.74 -12.07
N GLU A 555 12.12 9.95 -13.33
CA GLU A 555 12.18 8.91 -14.36
C GLU A 555 13.62 8.49 -14.71
N GLU A 556 14.65 9.19 -14.23
CA GLU A 556 16.08 8.92 -14.48
C GLU A 556 16.73 8.05 -13.39
N THR A 557 15.95 7.19 -12.74
CA THR A 557 16.40 6.29 -11.67
C THR A 557 16.73 4.86 -12.15
N MET A 558 16.74 4.63 -13.46
CA MET A 558 17.06 3.32 -14.05
C MET A 558 18.57 3.22 -14.33
N TYR A 559 19.27 2.47 -13.49
CA TYR A 559 20.72 2.30 -13.48
C TYR A 559 21.20 0.92 -13.92
N SER A 560 20.39 -0.13 -13.72
CA SER A 560 20.75 -1.51 -14.02
C SER A 560 20.73 -1.80 -15.54
N PRO A 561 21.46 -2.82 -16.03
CA PRO A 561 21.60 -3.08 -17.46
C PRO A 561 20.28 -3.31 -18.20
N LEU A 562 19.38 -4.13 -17.63
CA LEU A 562 18.12 -4.49 -18.27
C LEU A 562 17.14 -3.30 -18.29
N LEU A 563 16.92 -2.61 -17.16
CA LEU A 563 16.03 -1.44 -17.14
C LEU A 563 16.58 -0.25 -17.94
N LYS A 564 17.90 -0.03 -17.99
CA LYS A 564 18.51 0.96 -18.89
C LYS A 564 18.28 0.67 -20.37
N SER A 565 18.08 -0.60 -20.74
CA SER A 565 17.88 -0.99 -22.13
C SER A 565 16.44 -0.78 -22.62
N MET A 566 15.51 -0.44 -21.73
CA MET A 566 14.11 -0.21 -22.08
C MET A 566 13.95 0.97 -23.03
N LYS A 567 13.06 0.80 -24.01
CA LYS A 567 12.61 1.90 -24.87
C LYS A 567 11.61 2.78 -24.13
N PRO A 568 11.41 4.04 -24.55
CA PRO A 568 10.43 4.93 -23.93
C PRO A 568 9.02 4.34 -23.82
N GLU A 569 8.57 3.62 -24.84
CA GLU A 569 7.26 2.95 -24.88
C GLU A 569 7.16 1.72 -23.96
N GLU A 570 8.28 1.20 -23.46
CA GLU A 570 8.35 0.04 -22.56
C GLU A 570 8.39 0.46 -21.08
N ARG A 571 8.57 1.77 -20.78
CA ARG A 571 8.75 2.27 -19.41
C ARG A 571 7.58 1.97 -18.48
N ASN A 572 6.36 1.87 -19.00
CA ASN A 572 5.19 1.50 -18.21
C ASN A 572 5.21 0.02 -17.76
N PHE A 573 6.13 -0.80 -18.27
CA PHE A 573 6.39 -2.17 -17.84
C PHE A 573 7.58 -2.30 -16.87
N ASN A 574 8.16 -1.20 -16.38
CA ASN A 574 9.36 -1.22 -15.53
C ASN A 574 9.24 -2.20 -14.34
N VAL A 575 8.09 -2.25 -13.66
CA VAL A 575 7.85 -3.18 -12.55
C VAL A 575 7.78 -4.63 -13.04
N ALA A 576 7.05 -4.91 -14.13
CA ALA A 576 6.98 -6.25 -14.71
C ALA A 576 8.36 -6.74 -15.20
N ILE A 577 9.12 -5.89 -15.89
CA ILE A 577 10.46 -6.23 -16.40
C ILE A 577 11.45 -6.39 -15.24
N GLY A 578 11.48 -5.44 -14.30
CA GLY A 578 12.38 -5.46 -13.14
C GLY A 578 12.09 -6.58 -12.16
N SER A 579 10.86 -7.10 -12.13
CA SER A 579 10.51 -8.27 -11.31
C SER A 579 11.27 -9.54 -11.71
N ALA A 580 11.87 -9.57 -12.91
CA ALA A 580 12.83 -10.62 -13.27
C ALA A 580 14.04 -10.67 -12.33
N TYR A 581 14.44 -9.55 -11.71
CA TYR A 581 15.49 -9.52 -10.68
C TYR A 581 15.09 -10.30 -9.43
N ILE A 582 13.81 -10.27 -9.07
CA ILE A 582 13.27 -11.05 -7.94
C ILE A 582 13.33 -12.53 -8.30
N GLY A 583 12.82 -12.93 -9.47
CA GLY A 583 12.87 -14.32 -9.91
C GLY A 583 14.31 -14.85 -9.95
N ASN A 584 15.23 -14.05 -10.48
CA ASN A 584 16.63 -14.42 -10.57
C ASN A 584 17.33 -14.49 -9.21
N ARG A 585 16.95 -13.65 -8.24
CA ARG A 585 17.45 -13.75 -6.86
C ARG A 585 17.24 -15.16 -6.30
N PHE A 586 16.06 -15.74 -6.49
CA PHE A 586 15.76 -17.10 -6.01
C PHE A 586 16.44 -18.21 -6.81
N LEU A 587 17.00 -17.91 -7.99
CA LEU A 587 17.76 -18.87 -8.80
C LEU A 587 19.25 -18.91 -8.43
N ILE A 588 19.81 -17.78 -7.99
CA ILE A 588 21.26 -17.65 -7.70
C ILE A 588 21.61 -17.85 -6.21
N GLN A 589 20.60 -17.96 -5.35
CA GLN A 589 20.71 -18.32 -3.93
C GLN A 589 20.51 -19.84 -3.77
#